data_AF-A0AA97AZ43-F1
#
_entry.id   AF-A0AA97AZ43-F1
#
_cell.length_a   1.000
_cell.length_b   1.000
_cell.length_c   1.000
_cell.angle_alpha   90.00
_cell.angle_beta   90.00
_cell.angle_gamma   90.00
#
_symmetry.space_group_name_H-M   'P 1'
#
loop_
_entity.id
_entity.type
_entity.pdbx_description
1 polymer ?
#
loop_
_entity_poly.entity_id
_entity_poly.type
_entity_poly.pdbx_seq_one_letter_code
_entity_poly.pdbx_strand_id
1 'polypeptide(L)'
;MSAAAIQLDADCAWVQLPAGLDGAPKPSWFAANLRTGSVLAMDARLAPKLAGLVRPMEVASVLGAVPQAQREKLVDTLVARSVLTRVNG
;
A
#
# COMPACT_ATOMS: atom_id res chain seq x y z
N MET A 1 -4.00 15.44 -19.27
CA MET A 1 -3.13 15.20 -18.10
C MET A 1 -3.13 13.71 -17.86
N SER A 2 -1.97 13.06 -17.92
CA SER A 2 -1.85 11.64 -17.57
C SER A 2 -2.26 11.49 -16.10
N ALA A 3 -3.15 10.56 -15.79
CA ALA A 3 -3.61 10.35 -14.44
C ALA A 3 -2.51 9.60 -13.64
N ALA A 4 -2.39 9.90 -12.35
CA ALA A 4 -1.28 9.38 -11.56
C ALA A 4 -1.47 7.88 -11.33
N ALA A 5 -0.57 7.07 -11.89
CA ALA A 5 -0.55 5.63 -11.69
C ALA A 5 0.39 5.22 -10.54
N ILE A 6 -0.02 4.21 -9.78
CA ILE A 6 0.74 3.60 -8.69
C ILE A 6 0.84 2.10 -8.89
N GLN A 7 1.94 1.52 -8.41
CA GLN A 7 2.15 0.08 -8.32
C GLN A 7 2.83 -0.28 -7.01
N LEU A 8 2.77 -1.55 -6.61
CA LEU A 8 3.55 -2.06 -5.49
C LEU A 8 5.05 -1.92 -5.81
N ASP A 9 5.85 -1.46 -4.85
CA ASP A 9 7.31 -1.45 -5.00
C ASP A 9 7.83 -2.88 -5.17
N ALA A 10 8.76 -3.10 -6.10
CA ALA A 10 9.21 -4.45 -6.47
C ALA A 10 9.87 -5.21 -5.30
N ASP A 11 10.43 -4.49 -4.33
CA ASP A 11 11.05 -5.06 -3.14
C ASP A 11 10.09 -5.13 -1.95
N CYS A 12 8.83 -4.71 -2.12
CA CYS A 12 7.83 -4.71 -1.05
C CYS A 12 7.05 -6.02 -1.00
N ALA A 13 7.20 -6.74 0.10
CA ALA A 13 6.40 -7.90 0.44
C ALA A 13 5.17 -7.49 1.28
N TRP A 14 4.10 -8.25 1.13
CA TRP A 14 2.87 -8.09 1.91
C TRP A 14 2.68 -9.28 2.85
N VAL A 15 2.48 -9.01 4.13
CA VAL A 15 2.34 -10.04 5.16
C VAL A 15 1.01 -9.87 5.87
N GLN A 16 0.21 -10.93 5.88
CA GLN A 16 -0.95 -11.04 6.76
C GLN A 16 -0.56 -11.91 7.95
N LEU A 17 -0.71 -11.39 9.16
CA LEU A 17 -0.59 -12.19 10.37
C LEU A 17 -1.99 -12.58 10.85
N PRO A 18 -2.23 -13.87 11.15
CA PRO A 18 -3.46 -14.29 11.80
C PRO A 18 -3.67 -13.57 13.14
N ALA A 19 -4.92 -13.43 13.55
CA ALA A 19 -5.24 -12.91 14.88
C ALA A 19 -4.54 -13.74 15.97
N GLY A 20 -4.04 -13.07 17.01
CA GLY A 20 -3.41 -13.69 18.17
C GLY A 20 -1.92 -14.02 17.99
N LEU A 21 -1.36 -13.99 16.78
CA LEU A 21 0.06 -14.29 16.56
C LEU A 21 0.98 -13.18 17.10
N ASP A 22 0.57 -11.92 16.92
CA ASP A 22 1.25 -10.72 17.42
C ASP A 22 0.54 -10.12 18.65
N GLY A 23 -0.36 -10.87 19.28
CA GLY A 23 -1.23 -10.38 20.35
C GLY A 23 -2.38 -9.48 19.88
N ALA A 24 -2.55 -9.25 18.57
CA ALA A 24 -3.69 -8.49 18.06
C ALA A 24 -4.97 -9.34 18.05
N PRO A 25 -6.14 -8.77 18.44
CA PRO A 25 -7.40 -9.51 18.49
C PRO A 25 -8.01 -9.78 17.10
N LYS A 26 -7.40 -9.25 16.04
CA LYS A 26 -7.84 -9.38 14.65
C LYS A 26 -6.61 -9.59 13.77
N PRO A 27 -6.75 -10.15 12.55
CA PRO A 27 -5.64 -10.26 11.62
C PRO A 27 -5.05 -8.88 11.34
N SER A 28 -3.72 -8.80 11.40
CA SER A 28 -2.95 -7.60 11.10
C SER A 28 -2.27 -7.74 9.74
N TRP A 29 -2.04 -6.61 9.08
CA TRP A 29 -1.45 -6.55 7.76
C TRP A 29 -0.23 -5.65 7.78
N PHE A 30 0.83 -6.07 7.12
CA PHE A 30 2.09 -5.33 7.06
C PHE A 30 2.60 -5.26 5.63
N ALA A 31 3.12 -4.10 5.27
CA ALA A 31 3.96 -3.92 4.10
C ALA A 31 5.42 -3.85 4.57
N ALA A 32 6.27 -4.70 4.02
CA ALA A 32 7.68 -4.78 4.37
C ALA A 32 8.53 -4.63 3.11
N ASN A 33 9.31 -3.56 3.02
CA ASN A 33 10.26 -3.38 1.92
C ASN A 33 11.59 -4.05 2.26
N LEU A 34 11.94 -5.11 1.53
CA LEU A 34 13.10 -5.95 1.80
C LEU A 34 14.42 -5.24 1.52
N ARG A 35 14.42 -4.25 0.62
CA ARG A 35 15.61 -3.44 0.28
C ARG A 35 15.91 -2.39 1.35
N THR A 36 14.88 -1.74 1.90
CA THR A 36 15.06 -0.63 2.88
C THR A 36 14.90 -1.06 4.34
N GLY A 37 14.34 -2.25 4.59
CA GLY A 37 13.96 -2.70 5.93
C GLY A 37 12.73 -1.99 6.50
N SER A 38 12.05 -1.15 5.72
CA SER A 38 10.85 -0.43 6.18
C SER A 38 9.70 -1.40 6.40
N VAL A 39 9.11 -1.37 7.60
CA VAL A 39 7.87 -2.09 7.92
C VAL A 39 6.78 -1.08 8.26
N LEU A 40 5.59 -1.30 7.73
CA LEU A 40 4.43 -0.45 7.96
C LEU A 40 3.20 -1.32 8.26
N ALA A 41 2.54 -1.06 9.38
CA ALA A 41 1.23 -1.63 9.67
C ALA A 41 0.17 -1.00 8.77
N MET A 42 -0.68 -1.83 8.18
CA MET A 42 -1.65 -1.45 7.16
C MET A 42 -3.07 -1.73 7.63
N ASP A 43 -3.98 -0.84 7.27
CA ASP A 43 -5.41 -1.03 7.50
C ASP A 43 -5.90 -2.25 6.71
N ALA A 44 -6.69 -3.11 7.37
CA ALA A 44 -7.16 -4.37 6.79
C ALA A 44 -8.08 -4.20 5.57
N ARG A 45 -8.70 -3.02 5.36
CA ARG A 45 -9.53 -2.74 4.19
C ARG A 45 -8.72 -2.22 3.01
N LEU A 46 -7.61 -1.55 3.30
CA LEU A 46 -6.71 -1.00 2.29
C LEU A 46 -5.70 -2.05 1.83
N ALA A 47 -5.21 -2.87 2.75
CA ALA A 47 -4.13 -3.81 2.54
C ALA A 47 -4.34 -4.76 1.33
N PRO A 48 -5.46 -5.49 1.21
CA PRO A 48 -5.68 -6.38 0.08
C PRO A 48 -5.73 -5.65 -1.28
N LYS A 49 -6.17 -4.39 -1.29
CA LYS A 49 -6.25 -3.59 -2.53
C LYS A 49 -4.87 -3.21 -3.05
N LEU A 50 -3.95 -2.88 -2.14
CA LEU A 50 -2.60 -2.46 -2.47
C LEU A 50 -1.68 -3.65 -2.77
N ALA A 51 -1.86 -4.77 -2.06
CA ALA A 51 -1.09 -6.00 -2.28
C ALA A 51 -1.26 -6.55 -3.72
N GLY A 52 -2.40 -6.29 -4.36
CA GLY A 52 -2.71 -6.72 -5.72
C GLY A 52 -2.17 -5.83 -6.84
N LEU A 53 -1.46 -4.73 -6.54
CA LEU A 53 -0.98 -3.76 -7.54
C LEU A 53 0.30 -4.23 -8.25
N VAL A 54 0.24 -5.41 -8.88
CA VAL A 54 1.34 -6.01 -9.65
C VAL A 54 1.59 -5.32 -11.01
N ARG A 55 0.78 -4.34 -11.36
CA ARG A 55 0.90 -3.49 -12.54
C ARG A 55 0.49 -2.05 -12.20
N PRO A 56 0.92 -1.05 -12.97
CA PRO A 56 0.49 0.32 -12.76
C PRO A 56 -1.04 0.44 -12.84
N MET A 57 -1.64 1.05 -11.82
CA MET A 57 -3.07 1.32 -11.76
C MET A 57 -3.34 2.75 -11.32
N GLU A 58 -4.41 3.32 -11.85
CA GLU A 58 -4.83 4.68 -11.52
C GLU A 58 -5.19 4.84 -10.04
N VAL A 59 -4.63 5.87 -9.39
CA VAL A 59 -4.87 6.16 -7.96
C VAL A 59 -6.36 6.25 -7.64
N ALA A 60 -7.14 6.89 -8.51
CA ALA A 60 -8.59 7.05 -8.32
C ALA A 60 -9.35 5.71 -8.36
N SER A 61 -8.87 4.74 -9.16
CA SER A 61 -9.48 3.42 -9.27
C SER A 61 -9.21 2.59 -8.00
N VAL A 62 -7.95 2.59 -7.54
CA VAL A 62 -7.53 1.81 -6.37
C VAL A 62 -8.08 2.41 -5.06
N LEU A 63 -7.98 3.73 -4.91
CA LEU A 63 -8.32 4.47 -3.70
C LEU A 63 -9.68 5.16 -3.77
N GLY A 64 -10.61 4.67 -4.60
CA GLY A 64 -11.94 5.26 -4.77
C GLY A 64 -12.71 5.44 -3.45
N ALA A 65 -12.50 4.55 -2.48
CA ALA A 65 -13.12 4.62 -1.16
C ALA A 65 -12.44 5.60 -0.19
N VAL A 66 -11.23 6.09 -0.51
CA VAL A 66 -10.53 7.11 0.27
C VAL A 66 -11.01 8.49 -0.18
N PRO A 67 -11.31 9.43 0.74
CA PRO A 67 -11.67 10.79 0.37
C PRO A 67 -10.61 11.44 -0.51
N GLN A 68 -11.03 12.15 -1.57
CA GLN A 68 -10.11 12.74 -2.56
C GLN A 68 -9.01 13.59 -1.91
N ALA A 69 -9.37 14.41 -0.92
CA ALA A 69 -8.43 15.26 -0.17
C ALA A 69 -7.33 14.49 0.59
N GLN A 70 -7.51 13.19 0.83
CA GLN A 70 -6.56 12.35 1.56
C GLN A 70 -5.73 11.43 0.66
N ARG A 71 -6.15 11.22 -0.60
CA ARG A 71 -5.51 10.26 -1.52
C ARG A 71 -4.07 10.61 -1.79
N GLU A 72 -3.79 11.87 -2.12
CA GLU A 72 -2.45 12.33 -2.46
C GLU A 72 -1.48 12.12 -1.29
N LYS A 73 -1.84 12.61 -0.10
CA LYS A 73 -1.04 12.43 1.12
C LYS A 73 -0.81 10.95 1.46
N LEU A 74 -1.82 10.10 1.28
CA LEU A 74 -1.68 8.66 1.49
C LEU A 74 -0.68 8.05 0.50
N VAL A 75 -0.79 8.39 -0.79
CA VAL A 75 0.16 7.93 -1.80
C VAL A 75 1.57 8.43 -1.51
N ASP A 76 1.75 9.71 -1.19
CA ASP A 76 3.05 10.27 -0.80
C ASP A 76 3.67 9.52 0.36
N THR A 77 2.87 9.22 1.39
CA THR A 77 3.34 8.48 2.57
C THR A 77 3.81 7.08 2.17
N LEU A 78 3.02 6.36 1.37
CA LEU A 78 3.35 5.00 0.96
C LEU A 78 4.55 4.95 0.01
N VAL A 79 4.72 5.97 -0.84
CA VAL A 79 5.88 6.10 -1.73
C VAL A 79 7.13 6.46 -0.93
N ALA A 80 7.04 7.39 0.01
CA ALA A 80 8.15 7.76 0.89
C ALA A 80 8.64 6.59 1.75
N ARG A 81 7.76 5.63 2.05
CA ARG A 81 8.08 4.39 2.78
C ARG A 81 8.48 3.23 1.88
N SER A 82 8.64 3.47 0.57
CA SER A 82 8.94 2.44 -0.44
C SER A 82 7.95 1.27 -0.43
N VAL A 83 6.68 1.54 -0.11
CA VAL A 83 5.59 0.56 -0.23
C VAL A 83 5.02 0.60 -1.64
N LEU A 84 4.85 1.80 -2.20
CA LEU A 84 4.38 2.01 -3.56
C LEU A 84 5.41 2.76 -4.39
N THR A 85 5.32 2.61 -5.70
CA THR A 85 6.07 3.43 -6.67
C THR A 85 5.08 4.21 -7.53
N ARG A 86 5.40 5.47 -7.82
CA ARG A 86 4.69 6.25 -8.85
C ARG A 86 5.19 5.87 -10.22
N VAL A 87 4.26 5.68 -11.15
CA VAL A 87 4.58 5.39 -12.55
C VAL A 87 4.17 6.60 -13.36
N ASN A 88 5.16 7.30 -13.90
CA ASN A 88 4.90 8.36 -14.88
C ASN A 88 4.66 7.65 -16.22
N GLY A 89 3.44 7.78 -16.76
CA GLY A 89 3.10 7.33 -18.10
C GLY A 89 3.74 8.17 -19.19
#